data_AF-A0A4U5MGR9-F1
#
_entry.id   AF-A0A4U5MGR9-F1
#
_cell.length_a   1.000
_cell.length_b   1.000
_cell.length_c   1.000
_cell.angle_alpha   90.00
_cell.angle_beta   90.00
_cell.angle_gamma   90.00
#
_symmetry.space_group_name_H-M   'P 1'
#
loop_
_entity.id
_entity.type
_entity.pdbx_description
1 polymer ?
#
loop_
_entity_poly.entity_id
_entity_poly.type
_entity_poly.pdbx_seq_one_letter_code
_entity_poly.pdbx_strand_id
1 'polypeptide(L)'
;MLPGGLLKKESAPRRSLRFVALDPKSFAYMNSITLDALLRKYFSPEVISDASCDDCKSKFNRKNSGLLKKQGFYKLPQTLVIRIERIAYNPSGASYKRPEHIAFPAVLDVRDHCFHVSREGEYARGEAINNIAQNLLPTVVPETSNASSNDVPKTLSMVQNICNTLYGKNFKYELRAVSEHLGGPDSGHFITYRKALDDENTWFRTSDSCVTRVAFSAVATSQAYLLIYDKIIHSKIPVKVSEDILMD
;
A
#
# COMPACT_ATOMS: atom_id res chain seq x y z
N MET A 1 23.27 -16.12 31.76
CA MET A 1 23.58 -15.93 30.33
C MET A 1 22.62 -16.78 29.51
N LEU A 2 21.64 -16.17 28.84
CA LEU A 2 20.76 -16.87 27.90
C LEU A 2 21.44 -16.90 26.54
N PRO A 3 21.57 -18.06 25.86
CA PRO A 3 22.16 -18.09 24.53
C PRO A 3 21.17 -17.50 23.54
N GLY A 4 21.56 -16.38 22.93
CA GLY A 4 20.82 -15.72 21.86
C GLY A 4 20.71 -16.63 20.64
N GLY A 5 19.56 -17.28 20.49
CA GLY A 5 19.18 -17.97 19.26
C GLY A 5 18.91 -16.94 18.17
N LEU A 6 19.87 -16.77 17.28
CA LEU A 6 19.69 -16.04 16.03
C LEU A 6 18.56 -16.75 15.24
N LEU A 7 17.37 -16.15 15.22
CA LEU A 7 16.27 -16.59 14.36
C LEU A 7 16.80 -16.60 12.92
N LYS A 8 17.07 -17.79 12.37
CA LYS A 8 17.36 -17.94 10.93
C LYS A 8 16.15 -17.37 10.19
N LYS A 9 16.33 -16.19 9.58
CA LYS A 9 15.37 -15.64 8.62
C LYS A 9 15.40 -16.52 7.39
N GLU A 10 14.59 -17.57 7.40
CA GLU A 10 14.26 -18.29 6.18
C GLU A 10 13.70 -17.29 5.18
N SER A 11 14.16 -17.32 3.92
CA SER A 11 13.73 -16.35 2.93
C SER A 11 12.23 -16.52 2.70
N ALA A 12 11.44 -15.57 3.22
CA ALA A 12 9.98 -15.63 3.09
C ALA A 12 9.59 -15.77 1.60
N PRO A 13 8.68 -16.69 1.25
CA PRO A 13 8.27 -16.89 -0.13
C PRO A 13 7.70 -15.58 -0.69
N ARG A 14 8.32 -15.08 -1.76
CA ARG A 14 7.89 -13.84 -2.42
C ARG A 14 6.83 -14.17 -3.46
N ARG A 15 5.58 -13.79 -3.20
CA ARG A 15 4.50 -13.85 -4.19
C ARG A 15 4.24 -12.47 -4.78
N SER A 16 3.87 -12.42 -6.07
CA SER A 16 3.41 -11.20 -6.71
C SER A 16 2.01 -10.84 -6.20
N LEU A 17 1.95 -10.08 -5.10
CA LEU A 17 0.72 -9.54 -4.51
C LEU A 17 0.20 -8.35 -5.33
N ARG A 18 -0.38 -8.62 -6.50
CA ARG A 18 -1.16 -7.63 -7.27
C ARG A 18 -2.65 -7.64 -6.91
N PHE A 19 -3.11 -8.76 -6.35
CA PHE A 19 -4.50 -9.02 -5.99
C PHE A 19 -4.59 -9.30 -4.50
N VAL A 20 -5.45 -8.57 -3.81
CA VAL A 20 -5.76 -8.77 -2.39
C VAL A 20 -7.23 -9.10 -2.26
N ALA A 21 -7.55 -10.26 -1.69
CA ALA A 21 -8.93 -10.66 -1.40
C ALA A 21 -9.23 -10.41 0.08
N LEU A 22 -10.23 -9.58 0.36
CA LEU A 22 -10.59 -9.14 1.70
C LEU A 22 -11.95 -9.72 2.08
N ASP A 23 -12.00 -10.45 3.20
CA ASP A 23 -13.23 -10.98 3.77
C ASP A 23 -13.77 -10.02 4.86
N PRO A 24 -14.97 -9.42 4.68
CA PRO A 24 -15.59 -8.57 5.69
C PRO A 24 -16.11 -9.31 6.94
N LYS A 25 -15.94 -10.64 7.07
CA LYS A 25 -16.68 -11.48 8.05
C LYS A 25 -16.39 -11.06 9.47
N SER A 26 -15.15 -10.64 9.71
CA SER A 26 -14.69 -10.19 11.03
C SER A 26 -15.39 -8.91 11.49
N PHE A 27 -16.14 -8.23 10.62
CA PHE A 27 -16.77 -6.93 10.86
C PHE A 27 -18.29 -6.95 10.64
N ALA A 28 -18.92 -8.13 10.50
CA ALA A 28 -20.34 -8.27 10.18
C ALA A 28 -21.31 -7.57 11.17
N TYR A 29 -20.84 -7.28 12.39
CA TYR A 29 -21.61 -6.62 13.45
C TYR A 29 -21.21 -5.16 13.68
N MET A 30 -20.32 -4.59 12.86
CA MET A 30 -19.89 -3.21 13.00
C MET A 30 -20.79 -2.26 12.22
N ASN A 31 -21.10 -1.10 12.81
CA ASN A 31 -21.92 -0.06 12.18
C ASN A 31 -21.26 0.57 10.95
N SER A 32 -19.94 0.46 10.83
CA SER A 32 -19.18 0.97 9.69
C SER A 32 -17.97 0.07 9.41
N ILE A 33 -17.81 -0.35 8.16
CA ILE A 33 -16.65 -1.13 7.71
C ILE A 33 -15.83 -0.26 6.77
N THR A 34 -14.53 -0.16 7.00
CA THR A 34 -13.61 0.60 6.13
C THR A 34 -12.63 -0.34 5.43
N LEU A 35 -12.19 0.04 4.24
CA LEU A 35 -11.16 -0.68 3.49
C LEU A 35 -9.87 -0.82 4.31
N ASP A 36 -9.49 0.23 5.02
CA ASP A 36 -8.33 0.26 5.92
C ASP A 36 -8.45 -0.78 7.05
N ALA A 37 -9.62 -0.92 7.67
CA ALA A 37 -9.86 -1.95 8.69
C ALA A 37 -9.71 -3.38 8.11
N LEU A 38 -10.23 -3.61 6.89
CA LEU A 38 -10.09 -4.89 6.21
C LEU A 38 -8.63 -5.21 5.86
N LEU A 39 -7.87 -4.22 5.37
CA LEU A 39 -6.45 -4.39 5.06
C LEU A 39 -5.64 -4.66 6.32
N ARG A 40 -5.88 -3.92 7.42
CA ARG A 40 -5.25 -4.20 8.72
C ARG A 40 -5.52 -5.63 9.20
N LYS A 41 -6.75 -6.12 9.06
CA LYS A 41 -7.10 -7.50 9.40
C LYS A 41 -6.37 -8.49 8.49
N TYR A 42 -6.35 -8.27 7.17
CA TYR A 42 -5.70 -9.14 6.21
C TYR A 42 -4.19 -9.27 6.45
N PHE A 43 -3.51 -8.17 6.79
CA PHE A 43 -2.08 -8.16 7.07
C PHE A 43 -1.73 -8.42 8.55
N SER A 44 -2.72 -8.70 9.40
CA SER A 44 -2.46 -9.02 10.81
C SER A 44 -1.72 -10.36 10.94
N PRO A 45 -0.77 -10.47 11.90
CA PRO A 45 -0.15 -11.76 12.20
C PRO A 45 -1.19 -12.78 12.67
N GLU A 46 -1.00 -14.04 12.27
CA GLU A 46 -1.84 -15.17 12.67
C GLU A 46 -0.98 -16.33 13.18
N VAL A 47 -1.53 -17.10 14.12
CA VAL A 47 -0.89 -18.31 14.63
C VAL A 47 -1.43 -19.51 13.87
N ILE A 48 -0.53 -20.28 13.26
CA ILE A 48 -0.82 -21.58 12.66
C ILE A 48 -0.52 -22.63 13.72
N SER A 49 -1.54 -23.12 14.43
CA SER A 49 -1.38 -24.03 15.57
C SER A 49 -0.70 -25.35 15.21
N ASP A 50 -1.04 -25.90 14.06
CA ASP A 50 -0.66 -27.28 13.69
C ASP A 50 0.64 -27.33 12.89
N ALA A 51 1.36 -26.20 12.81
CA ALA A 51 2.64 -26.15 12.15
C ALA A 51 3.75 -26.71 13.04
N SER A 52 4.68 -27.45 12.42
CA SER A 52 5.87 -27.98 13.07
C SER A 52 7.11 -27.16 12.70
N CYS A 53 7.94 -26.87 13.70
CA CYS A 53 9.28 -26.33 13.50
C CYS A 53 10.30 -27.48 13.59
N ASP A 54 11.11 -27.67 12.55
CA ASP A 54 12.11 -28.75 12.47
C ASP A 54 13.19 -28.62 13.55
N ASP A 55 13.60 -27.40 13.90
CA ASP A 55 14.52 -27.13 15.00
C ASP A 55 13.90 -27.49 16.36
N CYS A 56 12.62 -27.16 16.59
CA CYS A 56 11.91 -27.52 17.82
C CYS A 56 11.73 -29.03 17.95
N LYS A 57 11.46 -29.71 16.84
CA LYS A 57 11.28 -31.15 16.77
C LYS A 57 12.62 -31.88 17.03
N SER A 58 13.70 -31.44 16.40
CA SER A 58 15.03 -32.05 16.55
C SER A 58 15.69 -31.79 17.92
N LYS A 59 15.54 -30.58 18.48
CA LYS A 59 16.21 -30.21 19.74
C LYS A 59 15.41 -30.54 20.99
N PHE A 60 14.08 -30.52 20.93
CA PHE A 60 13.22 -30.60 22.10
C PHE A 60 12.09 -31.63 21.99
N ASN A 61 12.03 -32.42 20.91
CA ASN A 61 10.95 -33.37 20.61
C ASN A 61 9.54 -32.74 20.70
N ARG A 62 9.43 -31.42 20.50
CA ARG A 62 8.15 -30.69 20.53
C ARG A 62 7.47 -30.78 19.17
N LYS A 63 6.26 -31.36 19.15
CA LYS A 63 5.36 -31.38 17.99
C LYS A 63 4.33 -30.25 18.13
N ASN A 64 3.84 -29.73 17.01
CA ASN A 64 2.77 -28.71 16.96
C ASN A 64 3.06 -27.49 17.86
N SER A 65 4.29 -26.96 17.77
CA SER A 65 4.67 -25.76 18.54
C SER A 65 4.01 -24.48 18.01
N GLY A 66 3.33 -24.58 16.86
CA GLY A 66 2.72 -23.48 16.15
C GLY A 66 3.76 -22.59 15.45
N LEU A 67 3.33 -21.89 14.41
CA LEU A 67 4.12 -20.88 13.72
C LEU A 67 3.36 -19.55 13.67
N LEU A 68 4.05 -18.44 13.95
CA LEU A 68 3.49 -17.12 13.73
C LEU A 68 3.75 -16.71 12.27
N LYS A 69 2.68 -16.58 11.49
CA LYS A 69 2.73 -16.12 10.10
C LYS A 69 2.36 -14.66 10.02
N LYS A 70 3.17 -13.87 9.31
CA LYS A 70 2.87 -12.48 8.95
C LYS A 70 3.04 -12.30 7.45
N GLN A 71 2.11 -11.59 6.82
CA GLN A 71 2.18 -11.19 5.42
C GLN A 71 2.20 -9.66 5.29
N GLY A 72 2.61 -9.16 4.13
CA GLY A 72 2.80 -7.74 3.87
C GLY A 72 3.35 -7.47 2.48
N PHE A 73 3.37 -6.20 2.09
CA PHE A 73 4.01 -5.79 0.85
C PHE A 73 5.54 -5.73 1.02
N TYR A 74 6.25 -6.52 0.22
CA TYR A 74 7.69 -6.38 0.05
C TYR A 74 8.04 -5.41 -1.10
N LYS A 75 7.33 -5.58 -2.22
CA LYS A 75 7.36 -4.68 -3.39
C LYS A 75 5.93 -4.26 -3.70
N LEU A 76 5.76 -2.96 -3.94
CA LEU A 76 4.47 -2.36 -4.28
C LEU A 76 4.20 -2.49 -5.78
N PRO A 77 3.05 -3.04 -6.21
CA PRO A 77 2.68 -3.14 -7.62
C PRO A 77 2.30 -1.77 -8.20
N GLN A 78 2.42 -1.59 -9.52
CA GLN A 78 1.96 -0.34 -10.16
C GLN A 78 0.44 -0.20 -10.07
N THR A 79 -0.29 -1.29 -10.30
CA THR A 79 -1.74 -1.37 -10.11
C THR A 79 -2.03 -2.39 -9.02
N LEU A 80 -2.81 -1.97 -8.04
CA LEU A 80 -3.31 -2.79 -6.95
C LEU A 80 -4.80 -3.07 -7.19
N VAL A 81 -5.15 -4.35 -7.26
CA VAL A 81 -6.54 -4.78 -7.37
C VAL A 81 -6.97 -5.40 -6.04
N ILE A 82 -8.03 -4.88 -5.47
CA ILE A 82 -8.59 -5.35 -4.20
C ILE A 82 -9.97 -5.93 -4.49
N ARG A 83 -10.16 -7.20 -4.16
CA ARG A 83 -11.44 -7.90 -4.24
C ARG A 83 -12.06 -7.96 -2.85
N ILE A 84 -13.33 -7.56 -2.76
CA ILE A 84 -14.14 -7.80 -1.57
C ILE A 84 -14.87 -9.13 -1.75
N GLU A 85 -14.68 -10.05 -0.81
CA GLU A 85 -15.34 -11.36 -0.81
C GLU A 85 -16.78 -11.25 -0.33
N ARG A 86 -17.66 -10.81 -1.24
CA ARG A 86 -19.08 -10.61 -0.94
C ARG A 86 -19.91 -11.88 -0.92
N ILE A 87 -19.47 -12.94 -1.58
CA ILE A 87 -20.20 -14.23 -1.59
C ILE A 87 -19.65 -15.08 -0.45
N ALA A 88 -20.55 -15.53 0.43
CA ALA A 88 -20.22 -16.37 1.56
C ALA A 88 -21.21 -17.52 1.66
N TYR A 89 -20.83 -18.54 2.44
CA TYR A 89 -21.66 -19.70 2.71
C TYR A 89 -22.08 -19.70 4.18
N ASN A 90 -23.34 -20.01 4.44
CA ASN A 90 -23.81 -20.25 5.79
C ASN A 90 -23.46 -21.69 6.24
N PRO A 91 -23.64 -22.05 7.52
CA PRO A 91 -23.37 -23.41 8.00
C PRO A 91 -24.22 -24.50 7.32
N SER A 92 -25.38 -24.15 6.73
CA SER A 92 -26.19 -25.09 5.96
C SER A 92 -25.69 -25.30 4.53
N GLY A 93 -24.61 -24.63 4.12
CA GLY A 93 -24.04 -24.71 2.77
C GLY A 93 -24.73 -23.82 1.72
N ALA A 94 -25.74 -23.02 2.10
CA ALA A 94 -26.37 -22.08 1.18
C ALA A 94 -25.51 -20.83 1.00
N SER A 95 -25.41 -20.35 -0.25
CA SER A 95 -24.72 -19.12 -0.61
C SER A 95 -25.56 -17.90 -0.22
N TYR A 96 -24.90 -16.82 0.18
CA TYR A 96 -25.53 -15.52 0.37
C TYR A 96 -24.56 -14.40 -0.02
N LYS A 97 -25.13 -13.26 -0.37
CA LYS A 97 -24.37 -12.05 -0.71
C LYS A 97 -24.42 -11.04 0.42
N ARG A 98 -23.25 -10.53 0.76
CA ARG A 98 -22.99 -9.52 1.77
C ARG A 98 -23.38 -8.12 1.31
N PRO A 99 -24.42 -7.51 1.93
CA PRO A 99 -24.97 -6.24 1.49
C PRO A 99 -24.27 -5.02 2.12
N GLU A 100 -23.36 -5.24 3.06
CA GLU A 100 -22.77 -4.17 3.85
C GLU A 100 -21.90 -3.27 2.96
N HIS A 101 -22.06 -1.96 3.15
CA HIS A 101 -21.20 -0.98 2.52
C HIS A 101 -19.81 -1.00 3.15
N ILE A 102 -18.78 -0.88 2.32
CA ILE A 102 -17.40 -0.75 2.75
C ILE A 102 -16.93 0.62 2.29
N ALA A 103 -16.61 1.49 3.24
CA ALA A 103 -16.07 2.80 2.93
C ALA A 103 -14.64 2.65 2.41
N PHE A 104 -14.38 3.16 1.20
CA PHE A 104 -13.07 3.17 0.57
C PHE A 104 -12.67 4.61 0.18
N PRO A 105 -11.39 4.99 0.35
CA PRO A 105 -10.94 6.34 0.06
C PRO A 105 -10.61 6.53 -1.44
N ALA A 106 -10.68 7.76 -1.94
CA ALA A 106 -10.15 8.10 -3.26
C ALA A 106 -8.62 7.89 -3.35
N VAL A 107 -7.93 8.10 -2.23
CA VAL A 107 -6.48 7.90 -2.09
C VAL A 107 -6.22 6.91 -0.95
N LEU A 108 -5.58 5.79 -1.26
CA LEU A 108 -5.23 4.73 -0.32
C LEU A 108 -3.74 4.79 0.01
N ASP A 109 -3.39 4.93 1.29
CA ASP A 109 -1.99 4.77 1.75
C ASP A 109 -1.81 3.35 2.32
N VAL A 110 -0.85 2.59 1.77
CA VAL A 110 -0.58 1.19 2.18
C VAL A 110 0.69 1.03 3.02
N ARG A 111 1.24 2.14 3.54
CA ARG A 111 2.51 2.15 4.30
C ARG A 111 2.53 1.15 5.45
N ASP A 112 1.47 1.12 6.24
CA ASP A 112 1.34 0.27 7.44
C ASP A 112 1.26 -1.23 7.11
N HIS A 113 1.11 -1.58 5.84
CA HIS A 113 1.02 -2.96 5.36
C HIS A 113 2.32 -3.46 4.72
N CYS A 114 3.39 -2.64 4.74
CA CYS A 114 4.68 -2.99 4.17
C CYS A 114 5.62 -3.65 5.21
N PHE A 115 6.42 -4.64 4.80
CA PHE A 115 7.32 -5.38 5.71
C PHE A 115 8.47 -4.54 6.31
N HIS A 116 8.72 -3.33 5.84
CA HIS A 116 9.89 -2.51 6.23
C HIS A 116 9.48 -1.09 6.62
N VAL A 117 8.65 -0.97 7.66
CA VAL A 117 8.45 0.29 8.38
C VAL A 117 8.62 -0.02 9.86
N SER A 118 9.80 0.23 10.42
CA SER A 118 10.02 0.16 11.87
C SER A 118 9.73 1.56 12.43
N ARG A 119 8.78 1.66 13.38
CA ARG A 119 8.43 2.93 14.04
C ARG A 119 9.62 3.51 14.81
N GLU A 120 10.47 2.68 15.42
CA GLU A 120 11.72 3.16 16.05
C GLU A 120 12.75 3.66 15.03
N GLY A 121 12.71 3.10 13.83
CA GLY A 121 13.56 3.50 12.73
C GLY A 121 13.21 4.87 12.15
N GLU A 122 11.98 5.37 12.33
CA GLU A 122 11.55 6.67 11.81
C GLU A 122 11.89 7.81 12.77
N TYR A 123 11.77 7.64 14.11
CA TYR A 123 12.16 8.68 15.08
C TYR A 123 13.67 8.94 15.05
N ALA A 124 14.49 7.89 15.08
CA ALA A 124 15.94 8.03 14.97
C ALA A 124 16.38 8.57 13.59
N ARG A 125 15.62 8.27 12.51
CA ARG A 125 15.88 8.81 11.17
C ARG A 125 15.40 10.26 11.00
N GLY A 126 14.27 10.63 11.62
CA GLY A 126 13.74 11.99 11.61
C GLY A 126 14.65 12.96 12.38
N GLU A 127 15.19 12.54 13.53
CA GLU A 127 16.22 13.31 14.25
C GLU A 127 17.52 13.43 13.45
N ALA A 128 18.02 12.33 12.87
CA ALA A 128 19.23 12.38 12.04
C ALA A 128 19.05 13.33 10.84
N ILE A 129 17.85 13.38 10.24
CA ILE A 129 17.52 14.26 9.11
C ILE A 129 17.35 15.71 9.55
N ASN A 130 16.72 16.01 10.69
CA ASN A 130 16.67 17.38 11.23
C ASN A 130 18.08 17.92 11.48
N ASN A 131 18.96 17.09 12.05
CA ASN A 131 20.35 17.45 12.27
C ASN A 131 21.13 17.66 10.95
N ILE A 132 20.81 16.92 9.88
CA ILE A 132 21.43 17.12 8.55
C ILE A 132 20.85 18.34 7.82
N ALA A 133 19.54 18.56 7.88
CA ALA A 133 18.87 19.70 7.25
C ALA A 133 19.24 21.04 7.93
N GLN A 134 19.40 21.05 9.25
CA GLN A 134 19.92 22.20 9.99
C GLN A 134 21.36 22.54 9.62
N ASN A 135 22.17 21.54 9.23
CA ASN A 135 23.54 21.75 8.74
C ASN A 135 23.61 22.13 7.24
N LEU A 136 22.49 22.08 6.50
CA LEU A 136 22.39 22.43 5.07
C LEU A 136 21.65 23.76 4.81
N LEU A 137 20.98 24.34 5.80
CA LEU A 137 20.51 25.72 5.76
C LEU A 137 21.71 26.61 6.14
N PRO A 138 22.29 27.38 5.20
CA PRO A 138 23.40 28.25 5.55
C PRO A 138 22.85 29.33 6.49
N THR A 139 23.26 29.29 7.75
CA THR A 139 23.27 30.50 8.56
C THR A 139 24.31 31.39 7.88
N VAL A 140 23.82 32.41 7.17
CA VAL A 140 24.66 33.40 6.51
C VAL A 140 25.54 34.06 7.56
N VAL A 141 26.81 33.68 7.59
CA VAL A 141 27.89 34.47 8.16
C VAL A 141 29.12 34.20 7.30
N PRO A 142 29.63 35.21 6.56
CA PRO A 142 30.85 35.04 5.79
C PRO A 142 32.03 35.13 6.75
N GLU A 143 33.00 34.22 6.63
CA GLU A 143 34.39 34.58 6.29
C GLU A 143 35.36 33.38 6.31
N THR A 144 36.04 33.21 5.17
CA THR A 144 37.41 32.75 4.99
C THR A 144 37.84 31.40 5.57
N SER A 145 38.01 30.39 4.71
CA SER A 145 39.33 30.00 4.17
C SER A 145 39.37 28.53 3.69
N ASN A 146 39.71 28.39 2.41
CA ASN A 146 40.53 27.34 1.80
C ASN A 146 40.29 25.86 2.19
N ALA A 147 39.37 25.21 1.49
CA ALA A 147 39.47 23.77 1.20
C ALA A 147 39.02 23.47 -0.24
N SER A 148 39.98 22.98 -1.02
CA SER A 148 39.89 22.38 -2.35
C SER A 148 38.51 21.83 -2.73
N SER A 149 37.83 22.59 -3.58
CA SER A 149 36.62 22.21 -4.31
C SER A 149 36.91 21.06 -5.28
N ASN A 150 36.38 19.86 -5.01
CA ASN A 150 36.01 18.87 -6.04
C ASN A 150 35.20 17.65 -5.53
N ASP A 151 35.02 17.44 -4.22
CA ASP A 151 34.25 16.29 -3.71
C ASP A 151 32.79 16.57 -3.36
N VAL A 152 32.36 17.83 -3.42
CA VAL A 152 30.98 18.27 -3.11
C VAL A 152 29.91 17.66 -4.05
N PRO A 153 30.15 17.43 -5.37
CA PRO A 153 29.12 16.88 -6.25
C PRO A 153 28.77 15.41 -5.93
N LYS A 154 29.76 14.62 -5.50
CA LYS A 154 29.57 13.17 -5.24
C LYS A 154 28.82 12.94 -3.93
N THR A 155 29.15 13.68 -2.89
CA THR A 155 28.51 13.54 -1.56
C THR A 155 27.05 13.99 -1.59
N LEU A 156 26.74 15.10 -2.26
CA LEU A 156 25.35 15.53 -2.48
C LEU A 156 24.56 14.51 -3.31
N SER A 157 25.15 13.95 -4.37
CA SER A 157 24.48 12.92 -5.16
C SER A 157 24.23 11.62 -4.38
N MET A 158 25.15 11.25 -3.48
CA MET A 158 25.02 10.07 -2.63
C MET A 158 23.96 10.26 -1.55
N VAL A 159 23.92 11.43 -0.91
CA VAL A 159 22.87 11.82 0.05
C VAL A 159 21.52 11.93 -0.67
N GLN A 160 21.48 12.49 -1.88
CA GLN A 160 20.28 12.54 -2.72
C GLN A 160 19.80 11.14 -3.11
N ASN A 161 20.69 10.19 -3.37
CA ASN A 161 20.33 8.79 -3.67
C ASN A 161 19.84 8.04 -2.44
N ILE A 162 20.40 8.30 -1.26
CA ILE A 162 19.92 7.75 0.01
C ILE A 162 18.56 8.35 0.37
N CYS A 163 18.39 9.66 0.25
CA CYS A 163 17.10 10.33 0.34
C CYS A 163 16.14 9.76 -0.70
N ASN A 164 16.47 9.65 -1.98
CA ASN A 164 15.58 9.06 -3.00
C ASN A 164 15.27 7.57 -2.74
N THR A 165 16.13 6.81 -2.07
CA THR A 165 15.87 5.41 -1.69
C THR A 165 14.93 5.33 -0.47
N LEU A 166 14.98 6.33 0.43
CA LEU A 166 14.14 6.45 1.62
C LEU A 166 12.82 7.23 1.37
N TYR A 167 12.81 8.16 0.41
CA TYR A 167 11.70 9.00 -0.07
C TYR A 167 11.04 8.44 -1.35
N GLY A 168 11.66 7.49 -2.05
CA GLY A 168 11.20 7.01 -3.38
C GLY A 168 10.15 5.90 -3.35
N LYS A 169 9.72 5.45 -2.17
CA LYS A 169 8.58 4.54 -2.06
C LYS A 169 7.32 5.37 -1.84
N ASN A 170 6.65 5.74 -2.93
CA ASN A 170 5.28 6.20 -2.83
C ASN A 170 4.39 5.02 -2.37
N PHE A 171 3.76 5.16 -1.21
CA PHE A 171 2.81 4.18 -0.65
C PHE A 171 1.36 4.56 -0.97
N LYS A 172 1.14 5.69 -1.63
CA LYS A 172 -0.17 6.18 -1.99
C LYS A 172 -0.60 5.64 -3.35
N TYR A 173 -1.86 5.26 -3.39
CA TYR A 173 -2.54 4.83 -4.59
C TYR A 173 -3.78 5.68 -4.79
N GLU A 174 -4.11 5.96 -6.03
CA GLU A 174 -5.34 6.64 -6.43
C GLU A 174 -6.36 5.63 -6.96
N LEU A 175 -7.62 5.76 -6.57
CA LEU A 175 -8.72 4.96 -7.08
C LEU A 175 -8.98 5.29 -8.55
N ARG A 176 -8.97 4.27 -9.41
CA ARG A 176 -9.20 4.39 -10.85
C ARG A 176 -10.53 3.82 -11.27
N ALA A 177 -10.97 2.74 -10.63
CA ALA A 177 -12.26 2.12 -10.90
C ALA A 177 -12.81 1.33 -9.71
N VAL A 178 -14.14 1.20 -9.69
CA VAL A 178 -14.90 0.38 -8.76
C VAL A 178 -15.85 -0.48 -9.57
N SER A 179 -15.73 -1.80 -9.49
CA SER A 179 -16.75 -2.71 -10.02
C SER A 179 -17.75 -3.02 -8.92
N GLU A 180 -19.03 -2.91 -9.22
CA GLU A 180 -20.15 -3.23 -8.34
C GLU A 180 -20.94 -4.39 -8.94
N HIS A 181 -21.17 -5.42 -8.12
CA HIS A 181 -22.07 -6.52 -8.47
C HIS A 181 -23.49 -6.18 -8.00
N LEU A 182 -24.46 -6.19 -8.91
CA LEU A 182 -25.89 -6.04 -8.63
C LEU A 182 -26.55 -7.41 -8.71
N GLY A 183 -27.48 -7.74 -7.82
CA GLY A 183 -28.15 -9.06 -7.80
C GLY A 183 -27.71 -9.96 -6.65
N GLY A 184 -28.10 -11.23 -6.74
CA GLY A 184 -27.91 -12.24 -5.69
C GLY A 184 -26.52 -12.89 -5.69
N PRO A 185 -26.34 -13.99 -4.94
CA PRO A 185 -25.08 -14.72 -4.91
C PRO A 185 -24.81 -15.54 -6.18
N ASP A 186 -25.87 -16.05 -6.82
CA ASP A 186 -25.75 -17.01 -7.94
C ASP A 186 -25.97 -16.36 -9.31
N SER A 187 -26.53 -15.14 -9.36
CA SER A 187 -26.76 -14.38 -10.58
C SER A 187 -26.77 -12.88 -10.31
N GLY A 188 -26.50 -12.10 -11.35
CA GLY A 188 -26.47 -10.66 -11.23
C GLY A 188 -25.93 -9.96 -12.46
N HIS A 189 -25.58 -8.69 -12.27
CA HIS A 189 -25.05 -7.79 -13.28
C HIS A 189 -23.88 -7.00 -12.74
N PHE A 190 -22.82 -6.86 -13.52
CA PHE A 190 -21.68 -6.04 -13.13
C PHE A 190 -21.75 -4.68 -13.79
N ILE A 191 -21.67 -3.64 -12.97
CA ILE A 191 -21.43 -2.29 -13.44
C ILE A 191 -20.07 -1.82 -12.98
N THR A 192 -19.53 -0.80 -13.64
CA THR A 192 -18.24 -0.22 -13.26
C THR A 192 -18.36 1.29 -13.16
N TYR A 193 -17.89 1.84 -12.05
CA TYR A 193 -17.56 3.25 -11.93
C TYR A 193 -16.10 3.41 -12.30
N ARG A 194 -15.77 4.30 -13.24
CA ARG A 194 -14.40 4.51 -13.67
C ARG A 194 -14.09 5.99 -13.82
N LYS A 195 -12.85 6.33 -13.52
CA LYS A 195 -12.28 7.65 -13.74
C LYS A 195 -12.05 7.89 -15.23
N ALA A 196 -12.22 9.12 -15.70
CA ALA A 196 -11.85 9.50 -17.06
C ALA A 196 -10.33 9.38 -17.27
N LEU A 197 -9.89 9.22 -18.53
CA LEU A 197 -8.46 9.15 -18.86
C LEU A 197 -7.83 10.55 -18.88
N ASP A 198 -8.55 11.53 -19.42
CA ASP A 198 -8.04 12.88 -19.68
C ASP A 198 -8.41 13.90 -18.60
N ASP A 199 -9.34 13.56 -17.69
CA ASP A 199 -9.78 14.43 -16.59
C ASP A 199 -9.79 13.67 -15.26
N GLU A 200 -8.90 14.07 -14.36
CA GLU A 200 -8.75 13.46 -13.05
C GLU A 200 -9.92 13.74 -12.08
N ASN A 201 -10.93 14.52 -12.45
CA ASN A 201 -12.08 14.78 -11.60
C ASN A 201 -13.39 14.23 -12.15
N THR A 202 -13.39 13.68 -13.37
CA THR A 202 -14.60 13.15 -14.00
C THR A 202 -14.72 11.64 -13.79
N TRP A 203 -15.91 11.21 -13.35
CA TRP A 203 -16.28 9.81 -13.16
C TRP A 203 -17.43 9.42 -14.08
N PHE A 204 -17.41 8.16 -14.53
CA PHE A 204 -18.46 7.56 -15.35
C PHE A 204 -18.96 6.28 -14.69
N ARG A 205 -20.27 6.05 -14.74
CA ARG A 205 -20.90 4.76 -14.51
C ARG A 205 -21.10 4.08 -15.86
N THR A 206 -20.57 2.88 -16.02
CA THR A 206 -20.68 2.08 -17.23
C THR A 206 -21.44 0.78 -16.92
N SER A 207 -22.54 0.56 -17.63
CA SER A 207 -23.33 -0.67 -17.60
C SER A 207 -23.52 -1.12 -19.04
N ASP A 208 -22.73 -2.10 -19.47
CA ASP A 208 -22.66 -2.56 -20.86
C ASP A 208 -22.43 -1.39 -21.85
N SER A 209 -23.37 -1.13 -22.75
CA SER A 209 -23.32 -0.03 -23.71
C SER A 209 -23.73 1.33 -23.13
N CYS A 210 -24.29 1.38 -21.92
CA CYS A 210 -24.75 2.61 -21.29
C CYS A 210 -23.63 3.23 -20.45
N VAL A 211 -23.21 4.44 -20.82
CA VAL A 211 -22.17 5.22 -20.14
C VAL A 211 -22.75 6.56 -19.71
N THR A 212 -22.73 6.84 -18.41
CA THR A 212 -23.24 8.10 -17.86
C THR A 212 -22.23 8.75 -16.93
N ARG A 213 -22.09 10.08 -17.01
CA ARG A 213 -21.25 10.84 -16.08
C ARG A 213 -21.92 10.86 -14.70
N VAL A 214 -21.11 10.69 -13.64
CA VAL A 214 -21.58 10.66 -12.25
C VAL A 214 -20.64 11.44 -11.33
N ALA A 215 -21.15 11.90 -10.19
CA ALA A 215 -20.32 12.49 -9.15
C ALA A 215 -19.56 11.42 -8.36
N PHE A 216 -18.42 11.78 -7.77
CA PHE A 216 -17.65 10.87 -6.92
C PHE A 216 -18.45 10.37 -5.70
N SER A 217 -19.43 11.13 -5.22
CA SER A 217 -20.32 10.69 -4.13
C SER A 217 -21.04 9.38 -4.48
N ALA A 218 -21.55 9.23 -5.70
CA ALA A 218 -22.19 8.00 -6.17
C ALA A 218 -21.20 6.82 -6.22
N VAL A 219 -19.95 7.10 -6.61
CA VAL A 219 -18.87 6.11 -6.60
C VAL A 219 -18.58 5.66 -5.17
N ALA A 220 -18.38 6.60 -4.24
CA ALA A 220 -18.05 6.32 -2.85
C ALA A 220 -19.15 5.54 -2.11
N THR A 221 -20.42 5.71 -2.48
CA THR A 221 -21.56 4.97 -1.90
C THR A 221 -21.82 3.61 -2.55
N SER A 222 -21.11 3.24 -3.62
CA SER A 222 -21.33 1.97 -4.32
C SER A 222 -20.93 0.74 -3.49
N GLN A 223 -21.57 -0.40 -3.75
CA GLN A 223 -21.25 -1.68 -3.12
C GLN A 223 -20.05 -2.35 -3.82
N ALA A 224 -18.86 -1.80 -3.58
CA ALA A 224 -17.63 -2.23 -4.22
C ALA A 224 -17.40 -3.75 -4.11
N TYR A 225 -17.22 -4.40 -5.25
CA TYR A 225 -16.81 -5.80 -5.40
C TYR A 225 -15.33 -5.90 -5.80
N LEU A 226 -14.91 -5.10 -6.78
CA LEU A 226 -13.49 -4.87 -7.09
C LEU A 226 -13.16 -3.38 -6.96
N LEU A 227 -12.04 -3.08 -6.33
CA LEU A 227 -11.43 -1.76 -6.31
C LEU A 227 -10.11 -1.82 -7.06
N ILE A 228 -9.91 -0.90 -8.00
CA ILE A 228 -8.71 -0.81 -8.82
C ILE A 228 -8.03 0.50 -8.49
N TYR A 229 -6.79 0.40 -8.03
CA TYR A 229 -5.96 1.49 -7.55
C TYR A 229 -4.66 1.54 -8.33
N ASP A 230 -4.27 2.71 -8.83
CA ASP A 230 -2.95 2.91 -9.44
C ASP A 230 -2.02 3.64 -8.47
N LYS A 231 -0.77 3.21 -8.43
CA LYS A 231 0.26 3.83 -7.62
C LYS A 231 0.47 5.25 -8.13
N ILE A 232 0.36 6.23 -7.23
CA ILE A 232 0.62 7.62 -7.59
C ILE A 232 2.12 7.73 -7.92
N ILE A 233 2.45 8.20 -9.11
CA ILE A 233 3.83 8.53 -9.48
C ILE A 233 3.88 10.05 -9.46
N HIS A 234 4.60 10.63 -8.51
CA HIS A 234 4.95 12.05 -8.64
C HIS A 234 5.89 12.16 -9.84
N SER A 235 5.36 12.52 -10.99
CA SER A 235 6.18 12.89 -12.15
C SER A 235 7.10 14.02 -11.71
N LYS A 236 8.40 13.89 -11.99
CA LYS A 236 9.34 15.01 -11.88
C LYS A 236 8.74 16.20 -12.62
N ILE A 237 8.78 17.38 -12.01
CA ILE A 237 8.41 18.65 -12.63
C ILE A 237 9.07 18.70 -14.02
N PRO A 238 8.32 18.93 -15.11
CA PRO A 238 8.94 19.17 -16.40
C PRO A 238 9.71 20.48 -16.29
N VAL A 239 11.05 20.39 -16.27
CA VAL A 239 11.91 21.56 -16.49
C VAL A 239 11.62 22.00 -17.92
N LYS A 240 10.84 23.07 -18.07
CA LYS A 240 10.80 23.80 -19.33
C LYS A 240 12.20 24.38 -19.54
N VAL A 241 12.96 23.79 -20.46
CA VAL A 241 14.12 24.47 -21.02
C VAL A 241 13.55 25.56 -21.91
N SER A 242 13.65 26.81 -21.49
CA SER A 242 13.44 27.96 -22.35
C SER A 242 14.62 28.04 -23.32
N GLU A 243 14.41 27.59 -24.56
CA GLU A 243 15.22 28.05 -25.69
C GLU A 243 14.75 29.47 -26.02
N ASP A 244 15.50 30.48 -25.57
CA ASP A 244 15.41 31.86 -26.06
C ASP A 244 16.68 32.64 -25.64
N ILE A 245 17.86 32.21 -26.09
CA ILE A 245 19.04 33.08 -26.25
C ILE A 245 19.89 32.52 -27.40
N LEU A 246 19.68 33.01 -28.63
CA LEU A 246 20.70 33.21 -29.67
C LEU A 246 20.05 33.84 -30.92
N MET A 247 19.98 35.17 -30.93
CA MET A 247 20.18 35.97 -32.13
C MET A 247 21.15 37.08 -31.74
N ASP A 248 22.42 36.86 -32.07
CA ASP A 248 23.37 37.90 -32.50
C ASP A 248 23.65 37.62 -33.98
#